data_AF-A0A7X7V7B1-F1
#
_entry.id   AF-A0A7X7V7B1-F1
#
_cell.length_a   1.000
_cell.length_b   1.000
_cell.length_c   1.000
_cell.angle_alpha   90.00
_cell.angle_beta   90.00
_cell.angle_gamma   90.00
#
_symmetry.space_group_name_H-M   'P 1'
#
loop_
_entity.id
_entity.type
_entity.pdbx_description
1 polymer ?
#
loop_
_entity_poly.entity_id
_entity_poly.type
_entity_poly.pdbx_seq_one_letter_code
_entity_poly.pdbx_strand_id
1 'polypeptide(L)'
;MTSMRWLNLIVVGITGAVACASFGPVFGGWPGYWAAGGGLVVGLLVAVFTAWRRWGVLNTTALGLASYLLFVGPFALPQTTIAGILPSLETLARGGLLIFQAWRDLLTVAIPASSFIGPAVVPFLTGLACSIAAGRLVLLRRGHLWAIIPMSAFLLVGVLWGSVKAPLALPSGMVFAVSVLVWAAIRQESARRAASAELGVEIAKISPWR
;
A
#
# COMPACT_ATOMS: atom_id res chain seq x y z
N MET A 1 -4.42 23.85 -2.44
CA MET A 1 -4.33 22.60 -3.24
C MET A 1 -3.40 21.52 -2.65
N THR A 2 -2.46 21.86 -1.76
CA THR A 2 -1.50 20.89 -1.13
C THR A 2 -2.11 20.08 0.01
N SER A 3 -2.93 20.69 0.87
CA SER A 3 -3.56 20.01 2.04
C SER A 3 -4.31 18.72 1.67
N MET A 4 -5.10 18.77 0.59
CA MET A 4 -5.93 17.63 0.18
C MET A 4 -5.13 16.45 -0.39
N ARG A 5 -3.88 16.66 -0.83
CA ARG A 5 -2.99 15.57 -1.27
C ARG A 5 -2.41 14.81 -0.09
N TRP A 6 -1.98 15.55 0.94
CA TRP A 6 -1.48 14.98 2.19
C TRP A 6 -2.56 14.16 2.90
N LEU A 7 -3.80 14.67 2.96
CA LEU A 7 -4.93 13.92 3.50
C LEU A 7 -5.09 12.54 2.83
N ASN A 8 -5.00 12.45 1.50
CA ASN A 8 -5.17 11.16 0.85
C ASN A 8 -4.02 10.20 1.13
N LEU A 9 -2.79 10.70 1.20
CA LEU A 9 -1.63 9.87 1.56
C LEU A 9 -1.76 9.35 2.99
N ILE A 10 -2.27 10.18 3.91
CA ILE A 10 -2.57 9.76 5.29
C ILE A 10 -3.61 8.64 5.28
N VAL A 11 -4.71 8.80 4.53
CA VAL A 11 -5.75 7.76 4.44
C VAL A 11 -5.18 6.47 3.86
N VAL A 12 -4.41 6.54 2.77
CA VAL A 12 -3.72 5.37 2.18
C VAL A 12 -2.77 4.72 3.20
N GLY A 13 -2.03 5.53 3.95
CA GLY A 13 -1.14 5.06 5.02
C GLY A 13 -1.90 4.33 6.13
N ILE A 14 -3.03 4.90 6.59
CA ILE A 14 -3.89 4.28 7.61
C ILE A 14 -4.47 2.95 7.09
N THR A 15 -5.09 2.95 5.91
CA THR A 15 -5.67 1.72 5.33
C THR A 15 -4.60 0.67 5.04
N GLY A 16 -3.41 1.10 4.61
CA GLY A 16 -2.26 0.22 4.40
C GLY A 16 -1.73 -0.36 5.71
N ALA A 17 -1.64 0.43 6.78
CA ALA A 17 -1.21 -0.04 8.10
C ALA A 17 -2.19 -1.08 8.67
N VAL A 18 -3.49 -0.86 8.46
CA VAL A 18 -4.53 -1.83 8.80
C VAL A 18 -4.34 -3.13 8.02
N ALA A 19 -4.07 -3.08 6.72
CA ALA A 19 -3.77 -4.27 5.92
C ALA A 19 -2.49 -4.99 6.38
N CYS A 20 -1.45 -4.25 6.78
CA CYS A 20 -0.24 -4.84 7.35
C CYS A 20 -0.53 -5.64 8.63
N ALA A 21 -1.45 -5.15 9.46
CA ALA A 21 -1.84 -5.82 10.71
C ALA A 21 -2.52 -7.20 10.48
N SER A 22 -3.02 -7.48 9.29
CA SER A 22 -3.61 -8.78 8.96
C SER A 22 -2.57 -9.89 8.76
N PHE A 23 -1.31 -9.55 8.46
CA PHE A 23 -0.29 -10.55 8.15
C PHE A 23 0.39 -11.18 9.37
N GLY A 24 0.50 -10.47 10.51
CA GLY A 24 1.24 -11.00 11.66
C GLY A 24 0.83 -12.39 12.13
N PRO A 25 -0.48 -12.71 12.30
CA PRO A 25 -0.93 -14.03 12.72
C PRO A 25 -0.42 -15.18 11.84
N VAL A 26 -0.30 -14.97 10.52
CA VAL A 26 0.17 -15.97 9.54
C VAL A 26 1.64 -16.34 9.76
N PHE A 27 2.41 -15.35 10.19
CA PHE A 27 3.86 -15.43 10.41
C PHE A 27 4.22 -15.58 11.89
N GLY A 28 3.25 -15.87 12.77
CA GLY A 28 3.52 -16.01 14.21
C GLY A 28 3.98 -14.70 14.88
N GLY A 29 3.69 -13.54 14.31
CA GLY A 29 3.94 -12.22 14.92
C GLY A 29 4.76 -11.27 14.04
N TRP A 30 5.84 -10.74 14.62
CA TRP A 30 6.63 -9.63 14.07
C TRP A 30 7.07 -9.76 12.60
N PRO A 31 7.53 -10.93 12.10
CA PRO A 31 8.02 -11.04 10.72
C PRO A 31 6.98 -10.65 9.67
N GLY A 32 5.71 -10.99 9.88
CA GLY A 32 4.63 -10.63 8.96
C GLY A 32 4.35 -9.13 8.92
N TYR A 33 4.35 -8.48 10.09
CA TYR A 33 4.19 -7.03 10.19
C TYR A 33 5.37 -6.28 9.57
N TRP A 34 6.58 -6.75 9.81
CA TRP A 34 7.81 -6.15 9.30
C TRP A 34 7.87 -6.19 7.78
N ALA A 35 7.59 -7.35 7.18
CA ALA A 35 7.58 -7.51 5.73
C ALA A 35 6.50 -6.63 5.07
N ALA A 36 5.25 -6.69 5.58
CA ALA A 36 4.14 -5.91 5.02
C ALA A 36 4.36 -4.39 5.18
N GLY A 37 4.79 -3.97 6.37
CA GLY A 37 5.09 -2.58 6.69
C GLY A 37 6.25 -2.02 5.86
N GLY A 38 7.30 -2.81 5.67
CA GLY A 38 8.41 -2.46 4.77
C GLY A 38 7.94 -2.23 3.34
N GLY A 39 7.10 -3.14 2.81
CA GLY A 39 6.51 -3.00 1.48
C GLY A 39 5.66 -1.72 1.36
N LEU A 40 4.78 -1.46 2.34
CA LEU A 40 3.96 -0.26 2.40
C LEU A 40 4.80 1.03 2.39
N VAL A 41 5.80 1.11 3.26
CA VAL A 41 6.64 2.31 3.40
C VAL A 41 7.44 2.54 2.12
N VAL A 42 8.15 1.52 1.63
CA VAL A 42 8.96 1.62 0.41
C VAL A 42 8.08 2.00 -0.79
N GLY A 43 6.90 1.39 -0.93
CA GLY A 43 6.04 1.67 -2.07
C GLY A 43 5.39 3.05 -2.03
N LEU A 44 5.05 3.56 -0.85
CA LEU A 44 4.64 4.97 -0.70
C LEU A 44 5.77 5.93 -1.05
N LEU A 45 7.01 5.66 -0.64
CA LEU A 45 8.17 6.47 -1.00
C LEU A 45 8.39 6.49 -2.52
N VAL A 46 8.29 5.32 -3.17
CA VAL A 46 8.36 5.22 -4.64
C VAL A 46 7.23 6.01 -5.30
N ALA A 47 5.99 5.90 -4.82
CA ALA A 47 4.86 6.64 -5.36
C ALA A 47 5.05 8.16 -5.24
N VAL A 48 5.48 8.65 -4.07
CA VAL A 48 5.72 10.06 -3.80
C VAL A 48 6.87 10.58 -4.67
N PHE A 49 7.99 9.85 -4.72
CA PHE A 49 9.16 10.22 -5.49
C PHE A 49 8.87 10.31 -6.99
N THR A 50 8.23 9.28 -7.55
CA THR A 50 7.89 9.23 -8.98
C THR A 50 6.82 10.25 -9.35
N ALA A 51 5.87 10.55 -8.44
CA ALA A 51 4.89 11.61 -8.64
C ALA A 51 5.53 13.01 -8.61
N TRP A 52 6.46 13.23 -7.68
CA TRP A 52 7.23 14.48 -7.59
C TRP A 52 8.08 14.71 -8.84
N ARG A 53 8.75 13.67 -9.31
CA ARG A 53 9.56 13.70 -10.54
C ARG A 53 8.72 13.62 -11.83
N ARG A 54 7.38 13.52 -11.71
CA ARG A 54 6.43 13.39 -12.83
C ARG A 54 6.74 12.22 -13.77
N TRP A 55 7.27 11.14 -13.24
CA TRP A 55 7.58 9.93 -14.00
C TRP A 55 6.30 9.21 -14.45
N GLY A 56 6.36 8.63 -15.65
CA GLY A 56 5.30 7.79 -16.22
C GLY A 56 5.22 6.41 -15.56
N VAL A 57 4.28 5.59 -16.02
CA VAL A 57 4.05 4.25 -15.47
C VAL A 57 5.29 3.36 -15.64
N LEU A 58 5.93 3.35 -16.81
CA LEU A 58 7.13 2.55 -17.06
C LEU A 58 8.25 2.82 -16.06
N ASN A 59 8.63 4.09 -15.88
CA ASN A 59 9.68 4.47 -14.92
C ASN A 59 9.27 4.18 -13.47
N THR A 60 7.98 4.29 -13.15
CA THR A 60 7.46 3.96 -11.83
C THR A 60 7.55 2.46 -11.56
N THR A 61 7.18 1.63 -12.54
CA THR A 61 7.30 0.17 -12.47
C THR A 61 8.76 -0.25 -12.38
N ALA A 62 9.65 0.34 -13.18
CA ALA A 62 11.08 0.08 -13.12
C ALA A 62 11.67 0.43 -11.74
N LEU A 63 11.31 1.58 -11.18
CA LEU A 63 11.74 1.95 -9.83
C LEU A 63 11.12 1.04 -8.76
N GLY A 64 9.86 0.62 -8.93
CA GLY A 64 9.22 -0.35 -8.06
C GLY A 64 9.94 -1.70 -8.05
N LEU A 65 10.32 -2.21 -9.23
CA LEU A 65 11.10 -3.44 -9.36
C LEU A 65 12.51 -3.30 -8.77
N ALA A 66 13.19 -2.18 -9.03
CA ALA A 66 14.49 -1.89 -8.43
C ALA A 66 14.40 -1.82 -6.90
N SER A 67 13.35 -1.17 -6.38
CA SER A 67 13.10 -1.08 -4.94
C SER A 67 12.76 -2.44 -4.34
N TYR A 68 11.99 -3.27 -5.05
CA TYR A 68 11.76 -4.65 -4.64
C TYR A 68 13.09 -5.39 -4.46
N LEU A 69 13.95 -5.40 -5.48
CA LEU A 69 15.23 -6.11 -5.41
C LEU A 69 16.17 -5.55 -4.33
N LEU A 70 16.15 -4.23 -4.10
CA LEU A 70 16.98 -3.57 -3.10
C LEU A 70 16.52 -3.89 -1.66
N PHE A 71 15.20 -3.98 -1.43
CA PHE A 71 14.63 -4.03 -0.09
C PHE A 71 14.03 -5.40 0.28
N VAL A 72 13.85 -6.34 -0.67
CA VAL A 72 13.34 -7.69 -0.36
C VAL A 72 14.25 -8.44 0.61
N GLY A 73 15.55 -8.18 0.59
CA GLY A 73 16.53 -8.73 1.54
C GLY A 73 16.16 -8.42 3.00
N PRO A 74 16.31 -7.15 3.46
CA PRO A 74 16.09 -6.81 4.86
C PRO A 74 14.66 -7.04 5.37
N PHE A 75 13.65 -6.98 4.49
CA PHE A 75 12.24 -7.11 4.91
C PHE A 75 11.66 -8.52 4.77
N ALA A 76 12.16 -9.36 3.86
CA ALA A 76 11.57 -10.67 3.57
C ALA A 76 12.57 -11.82 3.50
N LEU A 77 13.85 -11.55 3.23
CA LEU A 77 14.91 -12.57 3.09
C LEU A 77 16.17 -12.24 3.93
N PRO A 78 16.04 -11.89 5.22
CA PRO A 78 17.15 -11.35 6.00
C PRO A 78 18.31 -12.33 6.11
N GLN A 79 18.05 -13.65 6.11
CA GLN A 79 19.09 -14.68 6.19
C GLN A 79 20.03 -14.72 4.98
N THR A 80 19.65 -14.12 3.85
CA THR A 80 20.45 -14.11 2.62
C THR A 80 21.25 -12.82 2.44
N THR A 81 21.06 -11.84 3.32
CA THR A 81 21.68 -10.51 3.19
C THR A 81 23.07 -10.45 3.79
N ILE A 82 23.90 -9.57 3.24
CA ILE A 82 25.20 -9.21 3.84
C ILE A 82 24.92 -8.23 4.99
N ALA A 83 25.39 -8.58 6.19
CA ALA A 83 25.23 -7.79 7.41
C ALA A 83 23.76 -7.42 7.74
N GLY A 84 22.79 -8.20 7.29
CA GLY A 84 21.36 -7.96 7.58
C GLY A 84 20.67 -6.90 6.71
N ILE A 85 21.41 -6.20 5.84
CA ILE A 85 20.91 -5.02 5.13
C ILE A 85 21.17 -5.08 3.63
N LEU A 86 22.39 -5.44 3.21
CA LEU A 86 22.77 -5.40 1.80
C LEU A 86 22.29 -6.68 1.08
N PRO A 87 21.52 -6.59 -0.02
CA PRO A 87 21.16 -7.78 -0.79
C PRO A 87 22.41 -8.42 -1.42
N SER A 88 22.56 -9.73 -1.20
CA SER A 88 23.60 -10.53 -1.87
C SER A 88 23.13 -11.00 -3.25
N LEU A 89 24.01 -11.61 -4.05
CA LEU A 89 23.62 -12.27 -5.30
C LEU A 89 22.56 -13.36 -5.06
N GLU A 90 22.66 -14.07 -3.93
CA GLU A 90 21.67 -15.06 -3.52
C GLU A 90 20.32 -14.39 -3.21
N THR A 91 20.31 -13.26 -2.51
CA THR A 91 19.09 -12.48 -2.26
C THR A 91 18.41 -12.08 -3.57
N LEU A 92 19.17 -11.61 -4.55
CA LEU A 92 18.64 -11.17 -5.83
C LEU A 92 18.07 -12.34 -6.64
N ALA A 93 18.82 -13.45 -6.73
CA ALA A 93 18.37 -14.65 -7.45
C ALA A 93 17.11 -15.26 -6.81
N ARG A 94 17.11 -15.45 -5.48
CA ARG A 94 15.95 -15.97 -4.76
C ARG A 94 14.77 -15.00 -4.80
N GLY A 95 15.02 -13.70 -4.61
CA GLY A 95 14.00 -12.66 -4.69
C GLY A 95 13.26 -12.69 -6.02
N GLY A 96 14.00 -12.75 -7.14
CA GLY A 96 13.39 -12.87 -8.47
C GLY A 96 12.46 -14.09 -8.61
N LEU A 97 12.87 -15.26 -8.12
CA LEU A 97 12.07 -16.48 -8.16
C LEU A 97 10.83 -16.39 -7.26
N LEU A 98 10.98 -15.81 -6.08
CA LEU A 98 9.94 -15.73 -5.06
C LEU A 98 8.80 -14.76 -5.41
N ILE A 99 8.99 -13.87 -6.40
CA ILE A 99 7.87 -13.12 -7.00
C ILE A 99 6.74 -14.06 -7.44
N PHE A 100 7.10 -15.22 -8.01
CA PHE A 100 6.15 -16.20 -8.53
C PHE A 100 5.96 -17.41 -7.63
N GLN A 101 6.93 -17.74 -6.77
CA GLN A 101 6.85 -18.96 -5.97
C GLN A 101 6.27 -18.71 -4.58
N ALA A 102 6.48 -17.52 -4.00
CA ALA A 102 6.18 -17.28 -2.60
C ALA A 102 4.70 -17.46 -2.26
N TRP A 103 3.77 -17.14 -3.18
CA TRP A 103 2.33 -17.35 -2.94
C TRP A 103 1.98 -18.83 -2.87
N ARG A 104 2.57 -19.66 -3.73
CA ARG A 104 2.36 -21.11 -3.74
C ARG A 104 2.96 -21.72 -2.48
N ASP A 105 4.16 -21.33 -2.13
CA ASP A 105 4.85 -21.85 -0.95
C ASP A 105 4.09 -21.47 0.32
N LEU A 106 3.56 -20.24 0.39
CA LEU A 106 2.76 -19.80 1.53
C LEU A 106 1.39 -20.54 1.62
N LEU A 107 0.86 -21.08 0.52
CA LEU A 107 -0.36 -21.92 0.54
C LEU A 107 -0.12 -23.35 1.04
N THR A 108 1.11 -23.86 0.95
CA THR A 108 1.44 -25.25 1.28
C THR A 108 2.14 -25.39 2.63
N VAL A 109 2.67 -24.29 3.17
CA VAL A 109 3.47 -24.30 4.38
C VAL A 109 2.62 -24.35 5.65
N ALA A 110 3.13 -25.04 6.68
CA ALA A 110 2.53 -25.02 8.01
C ALA A 110 2.72 -23.65 8.69
N ILE A 111 1.74 -23.25 9.48
CA ILE A 111 1.83 -22.05 10.34
C ILE A 111 2.74 -22.37 11.54
N PRO A 112 3.67 -21.48 11.94
CA PRO A 112 3.92 -20.15 11.39
C PRO A 112 4.81 -20.17 10.15
N ALA A 113 4.40 -19.41 9.12
CA ALA A 113 5.13 -19.33 7.85
C ALA A 113 6.53 -18.71 7.97
N SER A 114 6.80 -17.99 9.07
CA SER A 114 8.11 -17.41 9.37
C SER A 114 9.21 -18.44 9.61
N SER A 115 8.86 -19.70 9.89
CA SER A 115 9.81 -20.80 10.03
C SER A 115 10.47 -21.18 8.70
N PHE A 116 9.96 -20.65 7.58
CA PHE A 116 10.41 -20.98 6.24
C PHE A 116 10.92 -19.72 5.54
N ILE A 117 11.92 -19.88 4.68
CA ILE A 117 12.52 -18.79 3.92
C ILE A 117 11.67 -18.56 2.66
N GLY A 118 11.24 -17.32 2.44
CA GLY A 118 10.55 -16.93 1.21
C GLY A 118 9.07 -16.54 1.36
N PRO A 119 8.25 -17.16 2.22
CA PRO A 119 6.83 -16.79 2.33
C PRO A 119 6.60 -15.31 2.71
N ALA A 120 7.54 -14.69 3.44
CA ALA A 120 7.50 -13.27 3.79
C ALA A 120 7.62 -12.33 2.58
N VAL A 121 8.00 -12.84 1.40
CA VAL A 121 7.99 -12.07 0.15
C VAL A 121 6.56 -11.69 -0.25
N VAL A 122 5.55 -12.51 0.08
CA VAL A 122 4.15 -12.20 -0.22
C VAL A 122 3.70 -10.89 0.43
N PRO A 123 3.74 -10.72 1.78
CA PRO A 123 3.35 -9.46 2.41
C PRO A 123 4.16 -8.26 1.92
N PHE A 124 5.47 -8.42 1.72
CA PHE A 124 6.33 -7.35 1.22
C PHE A 124 5.94 -6.91 -0.20
N LEU A 125 5.78 -7.86 -1.12
CA LEU A 125 5.46 -7.60 -2.52
C LEU A 125 4.04 -7.02 -2.65
N THR A 126 3.07 -7.55 -1.92
CA THR A 126 1.69 -7.00 -1.91
C THR A 126 1.68 -5.58 -1.36
N GLY A 127 2.35 -5.35 -0.22
CA GLY A 127 2.45 -4.01 0.37
C GLY A 127 3.10 -3.01 -0.57
N LEU A 128 4.19 -3.41 -1.24
CA LEU A 128 4.90 -2.59 -2.22
C LEU A 128 4.01 -2.25 -3.42
N ALA A 129 3.44 -3.26 -4.08
CA ALA A 129 2.65 -3.08 -5.30
C ALA A 129 1.38 -2.25 -5.03
N CYS A 130 0.63 -2.60 -3.98
CA CYS A 130 -0.61 -1.92 -3.64
C CYS A 130 -0.37 -0.47 -3.18
N SER A 131 0.69 -0.22 -2.42
CA SER A 131 1.00 1.15 -1.96
C SER A 131 1.54 2.04 -3.08
N ILE A 132 2.34 1.50 -4.01
CA ILE A 132 2.73 2.22 -5.24
C ILE A 132 1.47 2.61 -6.02
N ALA A 133 0.59 1.65 -6.29
CA ALA A 133 -0.63 1.88 -7.07
C ALA A 133 -1.55 2.91 -6.38
N ALA A 134 -1.86 2.71 -5.10
CA ALA A 134 -2.71 3.61 -4.33
C ALA A 134 -2.10 5.02 -4.23
N GLY A 135 -0.82 5.11 -3.87
CA GLY A 135 -0.07 6.35 -3.75
C GLY A 135 -0.08 7.14 -5.07
N ARG A 136 0.14 6.47 -6.20
CA ARG A 136 0.05 7.10 -7.53
C ARG A 136 -1.37 7.59 -7.82
N LEU A 137 -2.40 6.77 -7.57
CA LEU A 137 -3.79 7.14 -7.81
C LEU A 137 -4.23 8.35 -7.00
N VAL A 138 -3.81 8.48 -5.74
CA VAL A 138 -4.18 9.62 -4.89
C VAL A 138 -3.36 10.89 -5.18
N LEU A 139 -2.18 10.76 -5.78
CA LEU A 139 -1.34 11.90 -6.19
C LEU A 139 -1.72 12.41 -7.58
N LEU A 140 -2.33 11.57 -8.41
CA LEU A 140 -2.92 11.92 -9.71
C LEU A 140 -4.26 12.65 -9.53
N ARG A 141 -4.52 13.66 -10.37
CA ARG A 141 -5.65 14.60 -10.19
C ARG A 141 -7.05 14.01 -10.40
N ARG A 142 -7.19 12.84 -11.03
CA ARG A 142 -8.48 12.34 -11.55
C ARG A 142 -8.94 10.97 -11.04
N GLY A 143 -8.23 10.36 -10.08
CA GLY A 143 -8.44 8.95 -9.74
C GLY A 143 -8.53 8.63 -8.25
N HIS A 144 -8.78 9.61 -7.37
CA HIS A 144 -8.55 9.43 -5.92
C HIS A 144 -9.28 8.22 -5.32
N LEU A 145 -10.60 8.06 -5.55
CA LEU A 145 -11.35 6.92 -5.00
C LEU A 145 -10.91 5.56 -5.55
N TRP A 146 -10.25 5.52 -6.71
CA TRP A 146 -9.69 4.28 -7.24
C TRP A 146 -8.58 3.72 -6.36
N ALA A 147 -7.97 4.52 -5.48
CA ALA A 147 -6.99 4.05 -4.51
C ALA A 147 -7.57 3.10 -3.45
N ILE A 148 -8.90 3.06 -3.30
CA ILE A 148 -9.58 2.06 -2.47
C ILE A 148 -9.30 0.66 -3.01
N ILE A 149 -9.29 0.47 -4.33
CA ILE A 149 -9.12 -0.85 -4.96
C ILE A 149 -7.80 -1.52 -4.53
N PRO A 150 -6.61 -0.92 -4.72
CA PRO A 150 -5.36 -1.54 -4.29
C PRO A 150 -5.25 -1.70 -2.77
N MET A 151 -5.81 -0.79 -1.97
CA MET A 151 -5.80 -0.93 -0.51
C MET A 151 -6.71 -2.05 -0.01
N SER A 152 -7.90 -2.20 -0.60
CA SER A 152 -8.80 -3.32 -0.35
C SER A 152 -8.17 -4.63 -0.80
N ALA A 153 -7.48 -4.64 -1.94
CA ALA A 153 -6.72 -5.83 -2.39
C ALA A 153 -5.61 -6.19 -1.39
N PHE A 154 -4.89 -5.20 -0.84
CA PHE A 154 -3.85 -5.45 0.16
C PHE A 154 -4.43 -6.09 1.42
N LEU A 155 -5.54 -5.54 1.94
CA LEU A 155 -6.24 -6.10 3.09
C LEU A 155 -6.77 -7.51 2.78
N LEU A 156 -7.38 -7.70 1.60
CA LEU A 156 -7.93 -8.98 1.17
C LEU A 156 -6.87 -10.07 1.12
N VAL A 157 -5.69 -9.79 0.56
CA VAL A 157 -4.57 -10.76 0.56
C VAL A 157 -4.16 -11.12 2.00
N GLY A 158 -4.05 -10.13 2.90
CA GLY A 158 -3.75 -10.39 4.30
C GLY A 158 -4.80 -11.24 5.01
N VAL A 159 -6.08 -11.03 4.69
CA VAL A 159 -7.21 -11.79 5.24
C VAL A 159 -7.28 -13.21 4.68
N LEU A 160 -7.09 -13.37 3.36
CA LEU A 160 -7.13 -14.68 2.69
C LEU A 160 -6.03 -15.61 3.18
N TRP A 161 -4.87 -15.06 3.53
CA TRP A 161 -3.77 -15.82 4.14
C TRP A 161 -3.86 -15.92 5.66
N GLY A 162 -4.89 -15.32 6.27
CA GLY A 162 -5.08 -15.21 7.71
C GLY A 162 -5.06 -16.56 8.44
N SER A 163 -4.63 -16.53 9.71
CA SER A 163 -4.56 -17.74 10.54
C SER A 163 -5.95 -18.19 11.03
N VAL A 164 -6.04 -19.44 11.53
CA VAL A 164 -7.25 -20.02 12.15
C VAL A 164 -7.84 -19.11 13.25
N LYS A 165 -7.00 -18.30 13.91
CA LYS A 165 -7.42 -17.26 14.84
C LYS A 165 -7.16 -15.88 14.23
N ALA A 166 -8.22 -15.13 13.97
CA ALA A 166 -8.14 -13.78 13.41
C ALA A 166 -8.70 -12.73 14.38
N PRO A 167 -8.07 -12.52 15.57
CA PRO A 167 -8.59 -11.58 16.57
C PRO A 167 -8.65 -10.14 16.07
N LEU A 168 -7.81 -9.80 15.07
CA LEU A 168 -7.76 -8.48 14.46
C LEU A 168 -8.71 -8.34 13.26
N ALA A 169 -9.44 -9.38 12.83
CA ALA A 169 -10.28 -9.31 11.63
C ALA A 169 -11.38 -8.25 11.75
N LEU A 170 -12.15 -8.28 12.84
CA LEU A 170 -13.22 -7.29 13.07
C LEU A 170 -12.67 -5.86 13.23
N PRO A 171 -11.68 -5.58 14.12
CA PRO A 171 -11.18 -4.22 14.27
C PRO A 171 -10.48 -3.71 13.01
N SER A 172 -9.75 -4.55 12.26
CA SER A 172 -9.13 -4.14 10.99
C SER A 172 -10.20 -3.77 9.94
N GLY A 173 -11.23 -4.60 9.78
CA GLY A 173 -12.35 -4.30 8.88
C GLY A 173 -13.08 -3.00 9.25
N MET A 174 -13.34 -2.77 10.54
CA MET A 174 -13.98 -1.55 11.03
C MET A 174 -13.11 -0.31 10.78
N VAL A 175 -11.84 -0.32 11.18
CA VAL A 175 -10.95 0.84 10.98
C VAL A 175 -10.78 1.14 9.50
N PHE A 176 -10.64 0.11 8.66
CA PHE A 176 -10.59 0.27 7.21
C PHE A 176 -11.85 0.92 6.66
N ALA A 177 -13.03 0.37 6.99
CA ALA A 177 -14.31 0.87 6.50
C ALA A 177 -14.58 2.32 6.96
N VAL A 178 -14.38 2.61 8.25
CA VAL A 178 -14.55 3.96 8.80
C VAL A 178 -13.60 4.95 8.13
N SER A 179 -12.32 4.58 7.94
CA SER A 179 -11.34 5.45 7.29
C SER A 179 -11.75 5.79 5.86
N VAL A 180 -12.21 4.80 5.09
CA VAL A 180 -12.68 5.00 3.71
C VAL A 180 -13.95 5.84 3.67
N LEU A 181 -14.92 5.59 4.56
CA LEU A 181 -16.18 6.34 4.61
C LEU A 181 -15.97 7.81 5.00
N VAL A 182 -15.17 8.07 6.04
CA VAL A 182 -14.82 9.43 6.46
C VAL A 182 -14.10 10.17 5.34
N TRP A 183 -13.15 9.50 4.67
CA TRP A 183 -12.45 10.09 3.54
C TRP A 183 -13.38 10.41 2.37
N ALA A 184 -14.28 9.50 2.01
CA ALA A 184 -15.28 9.72 0.97
C ALA A 184 -16.20 10.89 1.31
N ALA A 185 -16.67 11.01 2.56
CA ALA A 185 -17.50 12.11 3.03
C ALA A 185 -16.78 13.47 2.91
N ILE A 186 -15.53 13.56 3.39
CA ILE A 186 -14.71 14.78 3.28
C ILE A 186 -14.51 15.16 1.81
N ARG A 187 -14.30 14.18 0.93
CA ARG A 187 -14.11 14.42 -0.51
C ARG A 187 -15.38 14.88 -1.21
N GLN A 188 -16.52 14.26 -0.92
CA GLN A 188 -17.80 14.70 -1.47
C GLN A 188 -18.12 16.13 -1.03
N GLU A 189 -17.88 16.45 0.24
CA GLU A 189 -18.09 17.81 0.76
C GLU A 189 -17.17 18.84 0.09
N SER A 190 -15.89 18.50 -0.08
CA SER A 190 -14.93 19.36 -0.77
C SER A 190 -15.32 19.60 -2.24
N ALA A 191 -15.85 18.58 -2.92
CA ALA A 191 -16.32 18.70 -4.30
C ALA A 191 -17.60 19.55 -4.40
N ARG A 192 -18.56 19.35 -3.49
CA ARG A 192 -19.78 20.18 -3.41
C ARG A 192 -19.44 21.66 -3.20
N ARG A 193 -18.54 21.97 -2.27
CA ARG A 193 -18.10 23.35 -2.00
C ARG A 193 -17.46 24.02 -3.21
N ALA A 194 -16.65 23.27 -3.98
CA ALA A 194 -16.04 23.79 -5.19
C ALA A 194 -17.11 24.14 -6.25
N ALA A 195 -18.08 23.25 -6.48
CA ALA A 195 -19.17 23.48 -7.42
C ALA A 195 -20.05 24.68 -7.02
N SER A 196 -20.40 24.81 -5.74
CA SER A 196 -21.18 25.95 -5.24
C SER A 196 -20.44 27.29 -5.40
N ALA A 197 -19.10 27.30 -5.23
CA ALA A 197 -18.30 28.49 -5.43
C ALA A 197 -18.24 28.92 -6.92
N GLU A 198 -18.12 27.95 -7.84
CA GLU A 198 -18.16 28.22 -9.29
C GLU A 198 -19.50 28.82 -9.72
N LEU A 199 -20.62 28.26 -9.24
CA LEU A 199 -21.96 28.79 -9.49
C LEU A 199 -22.13 30.22 -8.93
N GLY A 200 -21.61 30.49 -7.73
CA GLY A 200 -21.65 31.84 -7.16
C GLY A 200 -20.90 32.88 -8.01
N VAL A 201 -19.75 32.50 -8.57
CA VAL A 201 -18.99 33.36 -9.50
C VAL A 201 -19.76 33.58 -10.81
N GLU A 202 -20.41 32.55 -11.35
CA GLU A 202 -21.20 32.65 -12.57
C GLU A 202 -22.43 33.55 -12.38
N ILE A 203 -23.15 33.41 -11.26
CA ILE A 203 -24.28 34.27 -10.89
C ILE A 203 -23.83 35.73 -10.75
N ALA A 204 -22.68 35.98 -10.12
CA ALA A 204 -22.13 37.33 -9.97
C ALA A 204 -21.78 37.99 -11.33
N LYS A 205 -21.41 37.21 -12.35
CA LYS A 205 -21.18 37.73 -13.71
C LYS A 205 -22.48 38.09 -14.42
N ILE A 206 -23.56 37.36 -14.17
CA ILE A 206 -24.87 37.55 -14.83
C ILE A 206 -25.62 38.75 -14.24
N SER A 207 -25.44 39.04 -12.95
CA SER A 207 -26.05 40.18 -12.26
C SER A 207 -24.99 41.18 -11.75
N PRO A 208 -24.38 41.99 -12.64
CA PRO A 208 -23.32 42.92 -12.25
C PRO A 208 -23.82 44.15 -11.47
N TRP A 209 -25.13 44.28 -11.24
CA TRP A 209 -25.77 45.48 -10.69
C TRP A 209 -26.32 45.28 -9.26
N ARG A 210 -25.84 44.27 -8.53
CA ARG A 210 -25.99 44.14 -7.07
C ARG A 210 -24.63 44.22 -6.40
#